data_AF-E4Q922-F1
#
_entry.id   AF-E4Q922-F1
#
_cell.length_a   1.000
_cell.length_b   1.000
_cell.length_c   1.000
_cell.angle_alpha   90.00
_cell.angle_beta   90.00
_cell.angle_gamma   90.00
#
_symmetry.space_group_name_H-M   'P 1'
#
loop_
_entity.id
_entity.type
_entity.pdbx_description
1 polymer ?
#
loop_
_entity_poly.entity_id
_entity_poly.type
_entity_poly.pdbx_seq_one_letter_code
_entity_poly.pdbx_strand_id
1 'polypeptide(L)' 'MPSINYKICKIALNISITLIILCLFSLLNIPKESAEFYIVIVSLIISVAVLILACVYLYRFKISNQKK' A
#
# COMPACT_ATOMS: atom_id res chain seq x y z
N MET A 1 3.22 -10.02 -23.07
CA MET A 1 2.28 -8.92 -22.75
C MET A 1 2.52 -8.38 -21.32
N PRO A 2 3.58 -7.58 -21.08
CA PRO A 2 3.91 -7.04 -19.75
C PRO A 2 3.19 -5.73 -19.37
N SER A 3 2.44 -5.09 -20.29
CA SER A 3 1.91 -3.72 -20.09
C SER A 3 0.68 -3.64 -19.18
N ILE A 4 -0.18 -4.66 -19.17
CA ILE A 4 -1.44 -4.65 -18.39
C ILE A 4 -1.17 -4.85 -16.89
N ASN A 5 -0.33 -5.84 -16.55
CA ASN A 5 0.05 -6.10 -15.15
C ASN A 5 0.72 -4.89 -14.50
N TYR A 6 1.55 -4.16 -15.24
CA TYR A 6 2.18 -2.92 -14.74
C TYR A 6 1.15 -1.81 -14.47
N LYS A 7 0.16 -1.63 -15.36
CA LYS A 7 -0.92 -0.64 -15.16
C LYS A 7 -1.76 -0.97 -13.92
N ILE A 8 -2.15 -2.24 -13.76
CA ILE A 8 -2.91 -2.69 -12.58
C ILE A 8 -2.09 -2.49 -11.30
N CYS A 9 -0.80 -2.83 -11.32
CA CYS A 9 0.08 -2.65 -10.17
C CYS A 9 0.28 -1.16 -9.81
N LYS A 10 0.38 -0.27 -10.81
CA LYS A 10 0.44 1.19 -10.61
C LYS A 10 -0.85 1.73 -9.98
N ILE A 11 -2.02 1.25 -10.43
CA ILE A 11 -3.30 1.62 -9.84
C ILE A 11 -3.40 1.11 -8.39
N ALA A 12 -3.02 -0.14 -8.13
CA ALA A 12 -3.01 -0.72 -6.79
C ALA A 12 -2.08 0.03 -5.82
N LEU A 13 -0.91 0.48 -6.30
CA LEU A 13 -0.02 1.36 -5.54
C LEU A 13 -0.69 2.69 -5.18
N ASN A 14 -1.30 3.36 -6.15
CA ASN A 14 -2.01 4.62 -5.90
C ASN A 14 -3.12 4.45 -4.87
N ILE A 15 -3.94 3.39 -4.99
CA ILE A 15 -5.02 3.08 -4.04
C ILE A 15 -4.45 2.85 -2.63
N SER A 16 -3.35 2.08 -2.52
CA SER A 16 -2.70 1.81 -1.23
C SER A 16 -2.17 3.09 -0.58
N ILE A 17 -1.57 4.00 -1.37
CA ILE A 17 -1.10 5.30 -0.88
C ILE A 17 -2.28 6.15 -0.39
N THR A 18 -3.38 6.22 -1.15
CA THR A 18 -4.57 6.97 -0.75
C THR A 18 -5.17 6.43 0.56
N LEU A 19 -5.24 5.10 0.72
CA LEU A 19 -5.70 4.46 1.95
C LEU A 19 -4.82 4.81 3.16
N ILE A 20 -3.50 4.87 2.99
CA ILE A 20 -2.55 5.26 4.05
C ILE A 20 -2.80 6.71 4.48
N ILE A 21 -2.97 7.63 3.52
CA ILE A 21 -3.25 9.05 3.82
C ILE A 21 -4.58 9.20 4.57
N LEU A 22 -5.63 8.50 4.14
CA LEU A 22 -6.93 8.50 4.82
C LEU A 22 -6.84 7.93 6.24
N CYS A 23 -6.07 6.86 6.44
CA CYS A 23 -5.82 6.30 7.76
C CYS A 23 -5.10 7.30 8.67
N LEU A 24 -4.07 7.98 8.18
CA LEU A 24 -3.34 9.01 8.92
C LEU A 24 -4.25 10.18 9.33
N PHE A 25 -5.14 10.60 8.43
CA PHE A 25 -6.09 11.68 8.72
C PHE A 25 -7.15 11.25 9.74
N SER A 26 -7.60 10.00 9.68
CA SER A 26 -8.51 9.42 10.67
C SER A 26 -7.84 9.31 12.04
N LEU A 27 -6.58 8.88 12.08
CA LEU A 27 -5.75 8.81 13.29
C LEU A 27 -5.61 10.16 14.01
N LEU A 28 -5.66 11.27 13.26
CA LEU A 28 -5.59 12.62 13.82
C LEU A 28 -6.87 13.03 14.56
N ASN A 29 -8.02 12.50 14.14
CA ASN A 29 -9.35 12.87 14.65
C ASN A 29 -9.91 11.87 15.68
N ILE A 30 -9.36 10.66 15.77
CA ILE A 30 -9.86 9.61 16.65
C ILE A 30 -9.16 9.66 18.02
N PRO A 31 -9.92 9.64 19.14
CA PRO A 31 -9.34 9.60 20.47
C PRO A 31 -8.56 8.30 20.71
N LYS A 32 -7.35 8.42 21.28
CA LYS A 32 -6.38 7.32 21.44
C LYS A 32 -6.85 6.15 22.30
N GLU A 33 -7.85 6.38 23.15
CA GLU A 33 -8.41 5.36 24.05
C GLU A 33 -9.58 4.59 23.42
N SER A 34 -10.02 4.98 22.22
CA SER A 34 -11.09 4.28 21.53
C SER A 34 -10.60 2.98 20.86
N ALA A 35 -11.48 1.98 20.81
CA ALA A 35 -11.23 0.76 20.04
C ALA A 35 -10.96 1.05 18.55
N GLU A 36 -11.60 2.10 18.02
CA GLU A 36 -11.43 2.58 16.63
C GLU A 36 -9.98 2.97 16.33
N PHE A 37 -9.28 3.60 17.28
CA PHE A 37 -7.88 3.98 17.13
C PHE A 37 -6.99 2.77 16.84
N TYR A 38 -7.17 1.69 17.62
CA TYR A 38 -6.41 0.46 17.44
C TYR A 38 -6.74 -0.23 16.11
N ILE A 39 -8.00 -0.22 15.70
CA ILE A 39 -8.43 -0.77 14.40
C ILE A 39 -7.76 -0.01 13.25
N VAL A 40 -7.70 1.32 13.31
CA VAL A 40 -7.03 2.14 12.29
C VAL A 40 -5.52 1.88 12.28
N ILE A 41 -4.87 1.72 13.44
CA ILE A 41 -3.44 1.36 13.50
C ILE A 41 -3.18 0.00 12.85
N VAL A 42 -3.96 -1.03 13.18
CA VAL A 42 -3.79 -2.36 12.57
C VAL A 42 -4.00 -2.30 11.06
N SER A 43 -5.02 -1.57 10.61
CA SER A 43 -5.31 -1.37 9.18
C SER A 43 -4.17 -0.64 8.46
N LEU A 44 -3.56 0.35 9.11
CA LEU A 44 -2.39 1.07 8.61
C LEU A 44 -1.19 0.12 8.44
N ILE A 45 -0.91 -0.72 9.43
CA ILE A 45 0.20 -1.69 9.39
C ILE A 45 0.02 -2.68 8.23
N ILE A 46 -1.19 -3.23 8.06
CA ILE A 46 -1.51 -4.14 6.95
C ILE A 46 -1.32 -3.43 5.60
N SER A 47 -1.80 -2.19 5.47
CA SER A 47 -1.66 -1.41 4.24
C SER A 47 -0.20 -1.16 3.87
N VAL A 48 0.64 -0.83 4.86
CA VAL A 48 2.10 -0.67 4.65
C VAL A 48 2.75 -1.99 4.25
N ALA A 49 2.39 -3.11 4.86
CA ALA A 49 2.92 -4.42 4.50
C ALA A 49 2.59 -4.79 3.04
N VAL A 50 1.35 -4.55 2.61
CA VAL A 50 0.92 -4.76 1.20
C VAL A 50 1.69 -3.84 0.25
N LEU A 51 1.92 -2.59 0.63
CA LEU A 51 2.70 -1.64 -0.16
C LEU A 51 4.14 -2.14 -0.37
N ILE A 52 4.78 -2.64 0.69
CA ILE A 52 6.14 -3.20 0.63
C ILE A 52 6.17 -4.41 -0.31
N LEU A 53 5.21 -5.33 -0.18
CA LEU A 53 5.11 -6.50 -1.07
C LEU A 53 4.94 -6.10 -2.54
N ALA A 54 4.09 -5.11 -2.83
CA ALA A 54 3.90 -4.58 -4.18
C ALA A 54 5.19 -3.95 -4.74
N CYS A 55 5.91 -3.17 -3.93
CA CYS A 55 7.21 -2.60 -4.29
C CYS A 55 8.25 -3.69 -4.58
N VAL A 56 8.36 -4.72 -3.74
CA VAL A 56 9.28 -5.84 -3.94
C VAL A 56 8.95 -6.60 -5.23
N TYR A 57 7.67 -6.85 -5.49
CA TYR A 57 7.21 -7.51 -6.71
C TYR A 57 7.61 -6.71 -7.97
N LEU A 58 7.37 -5.40 -7.97
CA LEU A 58 7.76 -4.51 -9.07
C LEU A 58 9.27 -4.43 -9.25
N TYR A 59 10.04 -4.41 -8.17
CA TYR A 59 11.50 -4.39 -8.22
C TYR A 59 12.05 -5.68 -8.84
N ARG A 60 11.55 -6.85 -8.41
CA ARG A 60 11.89 -8.15 -9.00
C ARG A 60 11.52 -8.22 -10.48
N PHE A 61 10.35 -7.73 -10.85
CA PHE A 61 9.89 -7.71 -12.24
C PHE A 61 10.76 -6.81 -13.12
N LYS A 62 11.17 -5.63 -12.62
CA LYS A 62 12.06 -4.71 -13.34
C LYS A 62 13.42 -5.34 -13.61
N ILE A 63 14.01 -6.03 -12.62
CA ILE A 63 15.27 -6.76 -12.78
C ILE A 63 15.15 -7.88 -13.82
N SER A 64 14.05 -8.63 -13.80
CA SER A 64 13.85 -9.73 -14.75
C SER A 64 13.75 -9.27 -16.21
N ASN A 65 13.26 -8.04 -16.46
CA ASN A 65 13.15 -7.47 -17.80
C ASN A 65 14.44 -6.81 -18.32
N GLN A 66 15.42 -6.52 -17.46
CA GLN A 66 16.71 -5.95 -17.91
C GLN A 66 17.75 -7.01 -18.31
N LYS A 67 17.49 -8.29 -18.04
CA LYS A 67 18.37 -9.40 -18.43
C LYS A 67 17.98 -10.09 -19.75
N LYS A 68 16.97 -9.59 -20.44
CA LYS A 68 16.46 -10.08 -21.73
C LYS A 68 16.72 -9.05 -22.81
#